data_AF-A0A9P7EZR0-F1
#
_entry.id   AF-A0A9P7EZR0-F1
#
_cell.length_a   1.000
_cell.length_b   1.000
_cell.length_c   1.000
_cell.angle_alpha   90.00
_cell.angle_beta   90.00
_cell.angle_gamma   90.00
#
_symmetry.space_group_name_H-M   'P 1'
#
loop_
_entity.id
_entity.type
_entity.pdbx_description
1 polymer ?
#
loop_
_entity_poly.entity_id
_entity_poly.type
_entity_poly.pdbx_seq_one_letter_code
_entity_poly.pdbx_strand_id
1 'polypeptide(L)'
;MPFSPSYDVLIVGAGVAGPALAHALATKTYAKRAAPLRIALLERSLSKPDRIVAELLQPGGVTALKQLGLESCLADVGSVSLSGYYVLRQENGVCASFPQGHDARAFDHGAFIMALRDRARRAPNVDVIETTVAGLIESEDTHRVIGVRASKAGGQLESYYADLVVLADGSSSKFRTAVLGNMPYEPVQKGYLAGLIVKDLKLPMPKYATMIVLKGAGP
;
A
#
# COMPACT_ATOMS: atom_id res chain seq x y z
N MET A 1 -18.45 14.03 -29.15
CA MET A 1 -19.19 12.81 -28.75
C MET A 1 -19.01 12.62 -27.25
N PRO A 2 -20.04 12.23 -26.48
CA PRO A 2 -19.85 11.98 -25.06
C PRO A 2 -18.95 10.75 -24.89
N PHE A 3 -17.78 10.98 -24.31
CA PHE A 3 -16.77 9.96 -24.06
C PHE A 3 -17.30 9.04 -22.95
N SER A 4 -17.45 7.74 -23.21
CA SER A 4 -17.79 6.78 -22.14
C SER A 4 -16.49 6.17 -21.64
N PRO A 5 -16.06 6.44 -20.39
CA PRO A 5 -14.81 5.91 -19.88
C PRO A 5 -14.86 4.39 -19.77
N SER A 6 -13.73 3.73 -20.01
CA SER A 6 -13.65 2.27 -19.94
C SER A 6 -13.73 1.74 -18.50
N TYR A 7 -13.45 2.59 -17.52
CA TYR A 7 -13.53 2.29 -16.08
C TYR A 7 -14.22 3.43 -15.33
N ASP A 8 -14.88 3.13 -14.21
CA ASP A 8 -15.35 4.16 -13.29
C ASP A 8 -14.19 4.70 -12.43
N VAL A 9 -13.29 3.81 -12.01
CA VAL A 9 -12.14 4.15 -11.15
C VAL A 9 -10.87 3.50 -11.68
N LEU A 10 -9.82 4.30 -11.83
CA LEU A 10 -8.48 3.84 -12.16
C LEU A 10 -7.53 4.13 -11.01
N ILE A 11 -6.86 3.10 -10.50
CA ILE A 11 -5.95 3.18 -9.37
C ILE A 11 -4.53 2.91 -9.88
N VAL A 12 -3.62 3.86 -9.68
CA VAL A 12 -2.22 3.76 -10.09
C VAL A 12 -1.36 3.35 -8.90
N GLY A 13 -0.75 2.17 -8.97
CA GLY A 13 0.11 1.60 -7.94
C GLY A 13 -0.59 0.51 -7.14
N ALA A 14 -0.06 -0.72 -7.19
CA ALA A 14 -0.53 -1.86 -6.42
C ALA A 14 0.39 -2.18 -5.25
N GLY A 15 0.72 -1.16 -4.44
CA GLY A 15 1.36 -1.30 -3.13
C GLY A 15 0.38 -1.74 -2.05
N VAL A 16 0.37 -1.09 -0.88
CA VAL A 16 -0.61 -1.39 0.18
C VAL A 16 -1.97 -0.77 -0.16
N ALA A 17 -1.99 0.54 -0.45
CA ALA A 17 -3.21 1.32 -0.60
C ALA A 17 -4.05 0.90 -1.82
N GLY A 18 -3.41 0.67 -2.96
CA GLY A 18 -4.09 0.36 -4.22
C GLY A 18 -4.99 -0.87 -4.17
N PRO A 19 -4.47 -2.09 -3.91
CA PRO A 19 -5.30 -3.29 -3.82
C PRO A 19 -6.29 -3.25 -2.66
N ALA A 20 -5.95 -2.62 -1.53
CA ALA A 20 -6.90 -2.44 -0.43
C ALA A 20 -8.11 -1.59 -0.86
N LEU A 21 -7.86 -0.47 -1.55
CA LEU A 21 -8.91 0.38 -2.09
C LEU A 21 -9.73 -0.33 -3.18
N ALA A 22 -9.06 -1.00 -4.13
CA ALA A 22 -9.73 -1.74 -5.20
C ALA A 22 -10.70 -2.80 -4.62
N HIS A 23 -10.22 -3.58 -3.64
CA HIS A 23 -11.05 -4.56 -2.94
C HIS A 23 -12.21 -3.90 -2.19
N ALA A 24 -11.96 -2.79 -1.49
CA ALA A 24 -13.00 -2.09 -0.74
C ALA A 24 -14.10 -1.54 -1.66
N LEU A 25 -13.72 -0.92 -2.78
CA LEU A 25 -14.67 -0.42 -3.78
C LEU A 25 -15.51 -1.57 -4.35
N ALA A 26 -14.87 -2.68 -4.74
CA ALA A 26 -15.54 -3.83 -5.32
C ALA A 26 -16.49 -4.56 -4.35
N THR A 27 -16.19 -4.57 -3.06
CA THR A 27 -16.96 -5.39 -2.09
C THR A 27 -17.89 -4.58 -1.20
N LYS A 28 -17.51 -3.36 -0.80
CA LYS A 28 -18.27 -2.54 0.17
C LYS A 28 -19.27 -1.60 -0.51
N THR A 29 -19.05 -1.26 -1.77
CA THR A 29 -19.95 -0.36 -2.52
C THR A 29 -20.93 -1.11 -3.42
N TYR A 30 -20.69 -2.40 -3.69
CA TYR A 30 -21.46 -3.22 -4.63
C TYR A 30 -22.97 -3.13 -4.40
N ALA A 31 -23.44 -3.40 -3.18
CA ALA A 31 -24.86 -3.35 -2.82
C ALA A 31 -25.44 -1.93 -2.68
N LYS A 32 -24.61 -0.89 -2.76
CA LYS A 32 -25.02 0.52 -2.58
C LYS A 32 -25.18 1.27 -3.91
N ARG A 33 -24.92 0.62 -5.05
CA ARG A 33 -24.94 1.25 -6.38
C ARG A 33 -25.89 0.49 -7.29
N ALA A 34 -26.48 1.22 -8.24
CA ALA A 34 -27.34 0.63 -9.27
C ALA A 34 -26.56 -0.30 -10.22
N ALA A 35 -25.27 -0.01 -10.44
CA ALA A 35 -24.35 -0.85 -11.20
C ALA A 35 -23.00 -0.97 -10.45
N PRO A 36 -22.31 -2.13 -10.53
CA PRO A 36 -20.97 -2.29 -9.99
C PRO A 36 -19.98 -1.35 -10.65
N LEU A 37 -19.02 -0.84 -9.88
CA LEU A 37 -17.93 -0.01 -10.40
C LEU A 37 -16.95 -0.86 -11.22
N ARG A 38 -16.63 -0.49 -12.46
CA ARG A 38 -15.50 -1.05 -13.19
C ARG A 38 -14.21 -0.41 -12.70
N ILE A 39 -13.31 -1.22 -12.14
CA ILE A 39 -12.09 -0.73 -11.48
C ILE A 39 -10.87 -1.27 -12.22
N ALA A 40 -9.96 -0.39 -12.62
CA ALA A 40 -8.63 -0.77 -13.10
C ALA A 40 -7.59 -0.52 -12.00
N LEU A 41 -6.77 -1.52 -11.68
CA LEU A 41 -5.60 -1.40 -10.81
C LEU A 41 -4.34 -1.61 -11.64
N LEU A 42 -3.60 -0.53 -11.88
CA LEU A 42 -2.40 -0.54 -12.71
C LEU A 42 -1.14 -0.61 -11.83
N GLU A 43 -0.21 -1.49 -12.17
CA GLU A 43 1.05 -1.62 -11.45
C GLU A 43 2.21 -1.90 -12.41
N ARG A 44 3.35 -1.26 -12.20
CA ARG A 44 4.54 -1.43 -13.04
C ARG A 44 5.06 -2.87 -12.99
N SER A 45 5.08 -3.50 -11.81
CA SER A 45 5.47 -4.89 -11.64
C SER A 45 4.60 -5.62 -10.62
N LEU A 46 3.90 -6.65 -11.08
CA LEU A 46 3.10 -7.54 -10.24
C LEU A 46 3.94 -8.64 -9.59
N SER A 47 5.24 -8.71 -9.88
CA SER A 47 6.18 -9.58 -9.17
C SER A 47 6.20 -9.27 -7.65
N LYS A 48 6.54 -10.27 -6.83
CA LYS A 48 6.73 -10.08 -5.38
C LYS A 48 7.76 -8.97 -5.14
N PRO A 49 7.41 -7.90 -4.40
CA PRO A 49 8.38 -6.89 -4.01
C PRO A 49 9.44 -7.48 -3.07
N ASP A 50 10.70 -7.17 -3.32
CA ASP A 50 11.80 -7.47 -2.41
C ASP A 50 12.29 -6.16 -1.77
N ARG A 51 11.81 -5.88 -0.54
CA ARG A 51 12.07 -4.63 0.18
C ARG A 51 12.04 -4.85 1.69
N ILE A 52 12.90 -4.14 2.40
CA ILE A 52 13.00 -4.14 3.88
C ILE A 52 12.03 -3.17 4.58
N VAL A 53 11.00 -2.68 3.89
CA VAL A 53 10.13 -1.62 4.42
C VAL A 53 8.78 -2.17 4.89
N ALA A 54 8.23 -1.59 5.96
CA ALA A 54 6.86 -1.82 6.41
C ALA A 54 6.50 -3.30 6.72
N GLU A 55 7.37 -3.99 7.45
CA GLU A 55 7.17 -5.37 7.91
C GLU A 55 6.45 -5.47 9.27
N LEU A 56 5.96 -4.35 9.81
CA LEU A 56 5.16 -4.30 11.04
C LEU A 56 3.93 -3.41 10.82
N LEU A 57 2.75 -4.01 10.95
CA LEU A 57 1.46 -3.33 10.92
C LEU A 57 0.96 -3.06 12.33
N GLN A 58 0.78 -1.79 12.67
CA GLN A 58 0.28 -1.36 13.97
C GLN A 58 -1.15 -1.86 14.24
N PRO A 59 -1.60 -1.91 15.50
CA PRO A 59 -2.94 -2.42 15.83
C PRO A 59 -4.07 -1.68 15.10
N GLY A 60 -3.95 -0.37 14.91
CA GLY A 60 -4.92 0.41 14.13
C GLY A 60 -5.00 -0.04 12.66
N GLY A 61 -3.86 -0.38 12.04
CA GLY A 61 -3.81 -0.93 10.69
C GLY A 61 -4.40 -2.33 10.60
N VAL A 62 -4.17 -3.17 11.62
CA VAL A 62 -4.81 -4.49 11.73
C VAL A 62 -6.34 -4.32 11.79
N THR A 63 -6.84 -3.42 12.63
CA THR A 63 -8.28 -3.10 12.71
C THR A 63 -8.83 -2.61 11.37
N ALA A 64 -8.11 -1.74 10.66
CA ALA A 64 -8.53 -1.27 9.34
C ALA A 64 -8.67 -2.43 8.33
N LEU A 65 -7.71 -3.37 8.29
CA LEU A 65 -7.82 -4.55 7.43
C LEU A 65 -9.04 -5.41 7.77
N LYS A 66 -9.35 -5.61 9.06
CA LYS A 66 -10.57 -6.33 9.48
C LYS A 66 -11.83 -5.64 8.95
N GLN A 67 -11.95 -4.33 9.11
CA GLN A 67 -13.08 -3.56 8.59
C GLN A 67 -13.23 -3.68 7.07
N LEU A 68 -12.11 -3.72 6.35
CA LEU A 68 -12.09 -3.93 4.91
C LEU A 68 -12.37 -5.38 4.47
N GLY A 69 -12.35 -6.36 5.38
CA GLY A 69 -12.48 -7.79 5.03
C GLY A 69 -11.19 -8.41 4.49
N LEU A 70 -10.04 -7.81 4.81
CA LEU A 70 -8.70 -8.18 4.32
C LEU A 70 -7.81 -8.78 5.42
N GLU A 71 -8.36 -9.07 6.59
CA GLU A 71 -7.63 -9.66 7.73
C GLU A 71 -6.93 -10.98 7.39
N SER A 72 -7.53 -11.79 6.52
CA SER A 72 -6.95 -13.05 6.07
C SER A 72 -5.60 -12.86 5.37
N CYS A 73 -5.33 -11.69 4.76
CA CYS A 73 -4.03 -11.40 4.15
C CYS A 73 -2.88 -11.44 5.16
N LEU A 74 -3.15 -11.26 6.45
CA LEU A 74 -2.15 -11.40 7.51
C LEU A 74 -1.97 -12.86 7.93
N ALA A 75 -3.04 -13.65 7.93
CA ALA A 75 -2.99 -15.07 8.26
C ALA A 75 -2.31 -15.88 7.13
N ASP A 76 -2.65 -15.58 5.88
CA ASP A 76 -2.18 -16.25 4.66
C ASP A 76 -0.64 -16.16 4.51
N VAL A 77 -0.01 -15.14 5.12
CA VAL A 77 1.45 -14.90 5.06
C VAL A 77 2.19 -15.33 6.33
N GLY A 78 1.53 -16.03 7.25
CA GLY A 78 2.15 -16.49 8.49
C GLY A 78 2.59 -15.35 9.42
N SER A 79 1.83 -14.25 9.46
CA SER A 79 2.20 -13.09 10.29
C SER A 79 2.29 -13.44 11.79
N VAL A 80 3.25 -12.80 12.46
CA VAL A 80 3.49 -12.96 13.90
C VAL A 80 2.74 -11.88 14.65
N SER A 81 1.93 -12.27 15.64
CA SER A 81 1.28 -11.31 16.55
C SER A 81 2.29 -10.71 17.53
N LEU A 82 2.22 -9.39 17.72
CA LEU A 82 3.06 -8.63 18.64
C LEU A 82 2.19 -7.88 19.66
N SER A 83 2.56 -8.01 20.94
CA SER A 83 1.83 -7.44 22.07
C SER A 83 2.33 -6.05 22.48
N GLY A 84 3.42 -5.57 21.89
CA GLY A 84 3.98 -4.25 22.18
C GLY A 84 5.41 -4.08 21.71
N TYR A 85 6.08 -3.08 22.28
CA TYR A 85 7.50 -2.81 22.10
C TYR A 85 8.29 -3.16 23.36
N TYR A 86 9.45 -3.78 23.19
CA TYR A 86 10.44 -3.92 24.24
C TYR A 86 11.56 -2.92 23.98
N VAL A 87 11.60 -1.86 24.79
CA VAL A 87 12.54 -0.75 24.63
C VAL A 87 13.75 -0.99 25.51
N LEU A 88 14.91 -1.18 24.87
CA LEU A 88 16.20 -1.42 25.51
C LEU A 88 17.06 -0.17 25.46
N ARG A 89 17.57 0.25 26.62
CA ARG A 89 18.61 1.26 26.75
C ARG A 89 19.70 0.72 27.66
N GLN A 90 20.85 0.40 27.08
CA GLN A 90 21.92 -0.34 27.77
C GLN A 90 21.35 -1.67 28.30
N GLU A 91 21.51 -1.96 29.59
CA GLU A 91 20.99 -3.17 30.24
C GLU A 91 19.54 -3.01 30.75
N ASN A 92 18.97 -1.80 30.65
CA ASN A 92 17.62 -1.52 31.14
C ASN A 92 16.58 -1.70 30.02
N GLY A 93 15.64 -2.61 30.23
CA GLY A 93 14.54 -2.88 29.31
C GLY A 93 13.17 -2.57 29.90
N VAL A 94 12.29 -1.97 29.11
CA VAL A 94 10.90 -1.69 29.49
C VAL A 94 9.94 -2.25 28.45
N CYS A 95 8.87 -2.89 28.91
CA CYS A 95 7.77 -3.32 28.05
C CYS A 95 6.76 -2.18 27.88
N ALA A 96 6.60 -1.68 26.66
CA ALA A 96 5.52 -0.80 26.25
C ALA A 96 4.45 -1.65 25.54
N SER A 97 3.55 -2.22 26.33
CA SER A 97 2.45 -3.05 25.83
C SER A 97 1.39 -2.23 25.11
N PHE A 98 0.81 -2.79 24.06
CA PHE A 98 -0.41 -2.24 23.48
C PHE A 98 -1.61 -2.45 24.43
N PRO A 99 -2.69 -1.65 24.30
CA PRO A 99 -3.92 -1.89 25.05
C PRO A 99 -4.48 -3.29 24.82
N GLN A 100 -5.22 -3.84 25.80
CA GLN A 100 -5.78 -5.19 25.68
C GLN A 100 -6.64 -5.37 24.42
N GLY A 101 -6.44 -6.48 23.72
CA GLY A 101 -7.15 -6.79 22.47
C GLY A 101 -6.59 -6.10 21.22
N HIS A 102 -5.56 -5.27 21.37
CA HIS A 102 -4.90 -4.57 20.26
C HIS A 102 -3.52 -5.17 20.01
N ASP A 103 -3.43 -6.03 18.99
CA ASP A 103 -2.15 -6.63 18.58
C ASP A 103 -1.66 -6.03 17.27
N ALA A 104 -0.34 -5.83 17.17
CA ALA A 104 0.33 -5.57 15.90
C ALA A 104 0.66 -6.88 15.18
N ARG A 105 0.98 -6.79 13.89
CA ARG A 105 1.38 -7.95 13.07
C ARG A 105 2.70 -7.69 12.37
N ALA A 106 3.67 -8.59 12.54
CA ALA A 106 4.90 -8.60 11.76
C ALA A 106 4.83 -9.66 10.64
N PHE A 107 5.38 -9.36 9.46
CA PHE A 107 5.30 -10.22 8.28
C PHE A 107 6.35 -9.83 7.21
N ASP A 108 6.62 -10.74 6.28
CA ASP A 108 7.35 -10.43 5.05
C ASP A 108 6.53 -9.46 4.19
N HIS A 109 7.10 -8.28 3.89
CA HIS A 109 6.39 -7.23 3.17
C HIS A 109 5.90 -7.69 1.80
N GLY A 110 6.76 -8.35 1.03
CA GLY A 110 6.44 -8.80 -0.32
C GLY A 110 5.27 -9.79 -0.34
N ALA A 111 5.25 -10.73 0.60
CA ALA A 111 4.18 -11.72 0.75
C ALA A 111 2.86 -11.02 1.10
N PHE A 112 2.89 -10.04 2.00
CA PHE A 112 1.70 -9.26 2.34
C PHE A 112 1.15 -8.47 1.14
N ILE A 113 2.03 -7.83 0.34
CA ILE A 113 1.61 -7.16 -0.90
C ILE A 113 1.00 -8.17 -1.89
N MET A 114 1.59 -9.35 -2.05
CA MET A 114 1.03 -10.38 -2.93
C MET A 114 -0.34 -10.86 -2.45
N ALA A 115 -0.53 -11.07 -1.15
CA ALA A 115 -1.82 -11.44 -0.58
C ALA A 115 -2.90 -10.36 -0.85
N LEU A 116 -2.56 -9.07 -0.71
CA LEU A 116 -3.47 -7.97 -1.05
C LEU A 116 -3.81 -7.95 -2.54
N ARG A 117 -2.81 -8.09 -3.42
CA ARG A 117 -3.01 -8.14 -4.88
C ARG A 117 -3.88 -9.31 -5.29
N ASP A 118 -3.72 -10.46 -4.65
CA ASP A 118 -4.54 -11.64 -4.89
C ASP A 118 -6.01 -11.42 -4.48
N ARG A 119 -6.25 -10.74 -3.34
CA ARG A 119 -7.62 -10.35 -2.94
C ARG A 119 -8.24 -9.33 -3.87
N ALA A 120 -7.46 -8.42 -4.43
CA ALA A 120 -7.94 -7.49 -5.45
C ALA A 120 -8.28 -8.21 -6.76
N ARG A 121 -7.41 -9.12 -7.25
CA ARG A 121 -7.67 -9.90 -8.48
C ARG A 121 -8.91 -10.80 -8.39
N ARG A 122 -9.20 -11.33 -7.21
CA ARG A 122 -10.38 -12.18 -6.97
C ARG A 122 -11.66 -11.37 -6.74
N ALA A 123 -11.55 -10.07 -6.49
CA ALA A 123 -12.74 -9.25 -6.34
C ALA A 123 -13.46 -9.15 -7.70
N PRO A 124 -14.81 -9.15 -7.71
CA PRO A 124 -15.54 -8.89 -8.93
C PRO A 124 -15.14 -7.51 -9.46
N ASN A 125 -15.32 -7.28 -10.77
CA ASN A 125 -15.22 -5.96 -11.39
C ASN A 125 -13.88 -5.19 -11.17
N VAL A 126 -12.80 -5.89 -10.81
CA VAL A 126 -11.44 -5.35 -10.70
C VAL A 126 -10.53 -5.99 -11.74
N ASP A 127 -10.03 -5.18 -12.67
CA ASP A 127 -9.00 -5.57 -13.63
C ASP A 127 -7.62 -5.15 -13.09
N VAL A 128 -6.77 -6.12 -12.76
CA VAL A 128 -5.39 -5.87 -12.32
C VAL A 128 -4.44 -6.02 -13.51
N ILE A 129 -3.76 -4.94 -13.86
CA ILE A 129 -3.03 -4.82 -15.13
C ILE A 129 -1.57 -4.45 -14.83
N GLU A 130 -0.66 -5.28 -15.31
CA GLU A 130 0.77 -4.96 -15.28
C GLU A 130 1.11 -3.97 -16.40
N THR A 131 1.37 -2.72 -16.04
CA THR A 131 1.71 -1.62 -16.95
C THR A 131 2.32 -0.45 -16.18
N THR A 132 3.21 0.30 -16.83
CA THR A 132 3.85 1.48 -16.24
C THR A 132 3.12 2.74 -16.66
N VAL A 133 2.53 3.45 -15.70
CA VAL A 133 1.91 4.75 -15.96
C VAL A 133 2.99 5.81 -16.18
N ALA A 134 2.88 6.53 -17.30
CA ALA A 134 3.85 7.52 -17.76
C ALA A 134 3.31 8.97 -17.69
N GLY A 135 2.00 9.17 -17.70
CA GLY A 135 1.39 10.50 -17.70
C GLY A 135 -0.11 10.48 -17.40
N LEU A 136 -0.63 11.61 -16.93
CA LEU A 136 -2.06 11.85 -16.81
C LEU A 136 -2.64 12.26 -18.16
N ILE A 137 -3.91 11.95 -18.40
CA ILE A 137 -4.68 12.47 -19.52
C ILE A 137 -5.66 13.51 -18.95
N GLU A 138 -5.59 14.73 -19.44
CA GLU A 138 -6.48 15.82 -19.05
C GLU A 138 -7.40 16.20 -20.22
N SER A 139 -8.64 16.55 -19.89
CA SER A 139 -9.59 17.14 -20.84
C SER A 139 -9.08 18.53 -21.26
N GLU A 140 -9.03 18.78 -22.57
CA GLU A 140 -8.56 20.06 -23.12
C GLU A 140 -9.39 21.26 -22.63
N ASP A 141 -10.71 21.08 -22.50
CA ASP A 141 -11.62 22.18 -22.14
C ASP A 141 -11.70 22.43 -20.62
N THR A 142 -11.61 21.37 -19.82
CA THR A 142 -11.90 21.44 -18.37
C THR A 142 -10.67 21.25 -17.49
N HIS A 143 -9.53 20.87 -18.07
CA HIS A 143 -8.32 20.44 -17.35
C HIS A 143 -8.57 19.32 -16.32
N ARG A 144 -9.72 18.65 -16.40
CA ARG A 144 -10.03 17.52 -15.54
C ARG A 144 -9.19 16.32 -15.97
N VAL A 145 -8.59 15.63 -15.01
CA VAL A 145 -7.98 14.32 -15.24
C VAL A 145 -9.09 13.32 -15.62
N ILE A 146 -8.97 12.74 -16.81
CA ILE A 146 -9.92 11.78 -17.39
C ILE A 146 -9.29 10.40 -17.65
N GLY A 147 -8.03 10.21 -17.29
CA GLY A 147 -7.33 8.95 -17.51
C GLY A 147 -5.83 9.05 -17.32
N VAL A 148 -5.14 8.01 -17.78
CA VAL A 148 -3.68 7.91 -17.75
C VAL A 148 -3.16 7.29 -19.05
N ARG A 149 -1.93 7.65 -19.42
CA ARG A 149 -1.15 6.95 -20.44
C ARG A 149 -0.21 5.95 -19.79
N ALA A 150 -0.23 4.71 -20.25
CA ALA A 150 0.58 3.65 -19.67
C ALA A 150 1.10 2.69 -20.74
N SER A 151 2.22 2.02 -20.48
CA SER A 151 2.76 0.99 -21.36
C SER A 151 3.41 -0.16 -20.60
N LYS A 152 3.35 -1.35 -21.20
CA LYS A 152 4.21 -2.47 -20.80
C LYS A 152 5.66 -2.19 -21.17
N ALA A 153 6.61 -2.87 -20.52
CA ALA A 153 8.02 -2.73 -20.86
C ALA A 153 8.26 -3.02 -22.35
N GLY A 154 8.80 -2.05 -23.09
CA GLY A 154 9.02 -2.13 -24.54
C GLY A 154 7.76 -2.07 -25.40
N GLY A 155 6.58 -1.86 -24.81
CA GLY A 155 5.31 -1.75 -25.50
C GLY A 155 4.96 -0.34 -25.95
N GLN A 156 3.92 -0.22 -26.78
CA GLN A 156 3.36 1.08 -27.17
C GLN A 156 2.61 1.73 -26.01
N LEU A 157 2.51 3.06 -26.06
CA LEU A 157 1.77 3.85 -25.07
C LEU A 157 0.27 3.74 -25.35
N GLU A 158 -0.47 3.26 -24.36
CA GLU A 158 -1.92 3.06 -24.41
C GLU A 158 -2.63 4.05 -23.46
N SER A 159 -3.87 4.40 -23.80
CA SER A 159 -4.71 5.27 -22.97
C SER A 159 -5.71 4.45 -22.16
N TYR A 160 -5.74 4.68 -20.85
CA TYR A 160 -6.72 4.11 -19.93
C TYR A 160 -7.55 5.25 -19.36
N TYR A 161 -8.86 5.23 -19.57
CA TYR A 161 -9.74 6.33 -19.18
C TYR A 161 -10.65 5.95 -18.01
N ALA A 162 -10.88 6.90 -17.12
CA ALA A 162 -11.77 6.73 -15.97
C ALA A 162 -12.40 8.03 -15.50
N ASP A 163 -13.56 7.92 -14.85
CA ASP A 163 -14.21 9.07 -14.19
C ASP A 163 -13.41 9.59 -12.99
N LEU A 164 -12.71 8.69 -12.30
CA LEU A 164 -11.83 8.98 -11.17
C LEU A 164 -10.49 8.28 -11.31
N VAL A 165 -9.39 9.04 -11.20
CA VAL A 165 -8.03 8.50 -11.11
C VAL A 165 -7.51 8.67 -9.68
N VAL A 166 -7.06 7.58 -9.06
CA VAL A 166 -6.45 7.55 -7.73
C VAL A 166 -4.97 7.23 -7.87
N LEU A 167 -4.11 8.14 -7.43
CA LEU A 167 -2.65 7.98 -7.47
C LEU A 167 -2.16 7.42 -6.13
N ALA A 168 -1.75 6.15 -6.15
CA ALA A 168 -1.24 5.38 -5.02
C ALA A 168 0.16 4.80 -5.32
N ASP A 169 0.98 5.55 -6.06
CA ASP A 169 2.28 5.14 -6.61
C ASP A 169 3.46 5.30 -5.61
N GLY A 170 3.15 5.58 -4.35
CA GLY A 170 4.08 5.45 -3.22
C GLY A 170 4.94 6.69 -2.94
N SER A 171 5.96 6.51 -2.10
CA SER A 171 6.79 7.62 -1.58
C SER A 171 7.62 8.31 -2.66
N SER A 172 7.97 7.61 -3.74
CA SER A 172 8.67 8.13 -4.93
C SER A 172 7.71 8.52 -6.05
N SER A 173 6.49 8.96 -5.70
CA SER A 173 5.44 9.30 -6.67
C SER A 173 5.94 10.26 -7.74
N LYS A 174 5.67 9.95 -9.01
CA LYS A 174 6.03 10.81 -10.15
C LYS A 174 4.97 11.88 -10.42
N PHE A 175 3.78 11.73 -9.86
CA PHE A 175 2.62 12.58 -10.14
C PHE A 175 2.31 13.56 -9.01
N ARG A 176 3.03 13.48 -7.88
CA ARG A 176 2.80 14.34 -6.71
C ARG A 176 2.77 15.82 -7.06
N THR A 177 3.79 16.32 -7.76
CA THR A 177 3.89 17.74 -8.14
C THR A 177 2.83 18.12 -9.17
N ALA A 178 2.46 17.21 -10.08
CA ALA A 178 1.40 17.46 -11.05
C ALA A 178 0.04 17.72 -10.37
N VAL A 179 -0.26 17.02 -9.27
CA VAL A 179 -1.54 17.17 -8.54
C VAL A 179 -1.50 18.27 -7.48
N LEU A 180 -0.37 18.43 -6.77
CA LEU A 180 -0.23 19.44 -5.71
C LEU A 180 0.17 20.82 -6.24
N GLY A 181 0.48 20.94 -7.54
CA GLY A 181 0.93 22.17 -8.16
C GLY A 181 2.20 22.73 -7.53
N ASN A 182 2.27 24.06 -7.41
CA ASN A 182 3.42 24.78 -6.82
C ASN A 182 3.44 24.76 -5.28
N MET A 183 2.67 23.90 -4.62
CA MET A 183 2.80 23.74 -3.17
C MET A 183 4.21 23.21 -2.85
N PRO A 184 5.00 23.91 -2.01
CA PRO A 184 6.36 23.53 -1.68
C PRO A 184 6.34 22.31 -0.73
N TYR A 185 6.04 21.14 -1.27
CA TYR A 185 6.22 19.87 -0.58
C TYR A 185 7.43 19.16 -1.15
N GLU A 186 8.61 19.58 -0.72
CA GLU A 186 9.84 18.84 -0.97
C GLU A 186 10.07 17.83 0.16
N PRO A 187 10.12 16.53 -0.13
CA PRO A 187 10.44 15.54 0.88
C PRO A 187 11.89 15.74 1.37
N VAL A 188 12.04 16.19 2.60
CA VAL A 188 13.36 16.33 3.24
C VAL A 188 13.79 14.96 3.78
N GLN A 189 14.86 14.42 3.23
CA GLN A 189 15.44 13.18 3.72
C GLN A 189 16.08 13.40 5.10
N LYS A 190 15.63 12.64 6.10
CA LYS A 190 16.14 12.73 7.49
C LYS A 190 17.18 11.68 7.85
N GLY A 191 17.30 10.63 7.06
CA GLY A 191 18.24 9.54 7.32
C GLY A 191 18.04 8.37 6.38
N TYR A 192 18.71 7.26 6.71
CA TYR A 192 18.65 6.00 5.99
C TYR A 192 18.32 4.88 6.97
N LEU A 193 17.63 3.85 6.48
CA LEU A 193 17.38 2.62 7.22
C LEU A 193 18.10 1.47 6.50
N ALA A 194 18.95 0.76 7.24
CA ALA A 194 19.59 -0.46 6.78
C ALA A 194 18.96 -1.65 7.51
N GLY A 195 18.67 -2.73 6.79
CA GLY A 195 18.00 -3.92 7.30
C GLY A 195 18.77 -5.19 6.97
N LEU A 196 18.69 -6.17 7.85
CA LEU A 196 19.26 -7.51 7.68
C LEU A 196 18.37 -8.54 8.36
N ILE A 197 18.38 -9.78 7.84
CA ILE A 197 17.64 -10.91 8.41
C ILE A 197 18.61 -11.74 9.24
N VAL A 198 18.35 -11.85 10.55
CA VAL A 198 19.10 -12.73 11.46
C VAL A 198 18.32 -14.02 11.66
N LYS A 199 18.96 -15.16 11.40
CA LYS A 199 18.38 -16.48 11.64
C LYS A 199 18.67 -16.93 13.07
N ASP A 200 17.72 -17.64 13.66
CA ASP A 200 17.84 -18.28 14.98
C ASP A 200 18.18 -17.32 16.13
N LEU A 201 17.82 -16.04 15.97
CA LEU A 201 17.97 -15.03 17.01
C LEU A 201 16.97 -15.28 18.14
N LYS A 202 17.48 -15.46 19.35
CA LYS A 202 16.66 -15.42 20.56
C LYS A 202 16.37 -13.98 20.92
N LEU A 203 15.10 -13.58 20.77
CA LEU A 203 14.67 -12.23 21.15
C LEU A 203 14.73 -12.03 22.67
N PRO A 204 15.15 -10.85 23.16
CA PRO A 204 15.17 -10.54 24.60
C PRO A 204 13.80 -10.64 25.27
N MET A 205 12.73 -10.32 24.52
CA MET A 205 11.35 -10.43 24.97
C MET A 205 10.49 -11.03 23.84
N PRO A 206 10.01 -12.28 23.98
CA PRO A 206 9.14 -12.91 22.98
C PRO A 206 7.88 -12.09 22.74
N LYS A 207 7.38 -12.05 21.50
CA LYS A 207 6.14 -11.34 21.09
C LYS A 207 6.17 -9.81 21.26
N TYR A 208 7.33 -9.21 21.53
CA TYR A 208 7.50 -7.75 21.54
C TYR A 208 8.50 -7.33 20.46
N ALA A 209 8.19 -6.27 19.72
CA ALA A 209 9.14 -5.65 18.81
C ALA A 209 10.26 -5.00 19.62
N THR A 210 11.50 -5.43 19.44
CA THR A 210 12.63 -4.90 20.20
C THR A 210 13.12 -3.59 19.58
N MET A 211 13.15 -2.51 20.37
CA MET A 211 13.73 -1.23 20.00
C MET A 211 14.95 -0.96 20.88
N ILE A 212 16.12 -0.76 20.27
CA ILE A 212 17.36 -0.47 21.01
C ILE A 212 17.69 1.02 20.84
N VAL A 213 17.75 1.74 21.95
CA VAL A 213 18.15 3.14 22.00
C VAL A 213 19.65 3.20 22.28
N LEU A 214 20.44 3.55 21.26
CA LEU A 214 21.89 3.66 21.39
C LEU A 214 22.26 4.95 22.13
N LYS A 215 23.36 4.90 22.88
CA LYS A 215 23.91 6.09 23.55
C LYS A 215 24.40 7.08 22.48
N GLY A 216 23.89 8.31 22.54
CA GLY A 216 24.21 9.34 21.56
C GLY A 216 23.50 9.18 20.21
N ALA A 217 22.53 8.26 20.08
CA ALA A 217 21.65 8.17 18.93
C ALA A 217 20.25 8.68 19.28
N GLY A 218 19.73 9.53 18.41
CA GLY A 218 18.51 10.33 18.56
C GLY A 218 18.69 11.61 17.74
N PRO A 219 17.63 12.37 17.45
CA PRO A 219 17.79 13.71 16.88
C PRO A 219 18.68 14.61 17.77
#